data_AF-A0A0A2VN15-F1
#
_entry.id   AF-A0A0A2VN15-F1
#
_cell.length_a   1.000
_cell.length_b   1.000
_cell.length_c   1.000
_cell.angle_alpha   90.00
_cell.angle_beta   90.00
_cell.angle_gamma   90.00
#
_symmetry.space_group_name_H-M   'P 1'
#
loop_
_entity.id
_entity.type
_entity.pdbx_description
1 polymer ?
#
loop_
_entity_poly.entity_id
_entity_poly.type
_entity_poly.pdbx_seq_one_letter_code
_entity_poly.pdbx_strand_id
1 'polypeptide(L)'
;MVKDMSLVMTNFEHQHFVDEYIRLLRPGGVLEIWDSDHLIRMLRPHVPEAHLDDAEDQEAAASLGAYVMNANTPLSAPLNIFLVEYNQWLSRALEARDLSAVPCTLIGPALLQESETLTDVRSRRLAIPLSEVRWEREGVGGVVVTRDGSSSSKDKDAPAPPRAESRVLSPGQEALRQTALLTVVQQVQALEPILREVSGKSQDEWDVWMGKMMGDLMSDSGTSWGECLEVGAWSATKRS
;
A
#
# COMPACT_ATOMS: atom_id res chain seq x y z
N MET A 1 2.77 -21.84 5.31
CA MET A 1 2.31 -20.44 5.22
C MET A 1 3.23 -19.60 6.07
N VAL A 2 3.79 -18.55 5.47
CA VAL A 2 4.65 -17.54 6.08
C VAL A 2 3.85 -16.24 6.03
N LYS A 3 3.64 -15.58 7.17
CA LYS A 3 2.79 -14.39 7.24
C LYS A 3 3.40 -13.36 8.18
N ASP A 4 3.44 -12.10 7.73
CA ASP A 4 3.87 -10.93 8.50
C ASP A 4 5.30 -11.09 9.09
N MET A 5 6.21 -11.67 8.29
CA MET A 5 7.58 -12.00 8.75
C MET A 5 8.62 -10.93 8.42
N SER A 6 8.26 -9.90 7.65
CA SER A 6 9.18 -8.86 7.19
C SER A 6 9.88 -8.06 8.29
N LEU A 7 9.29 -7.95 9.50
CA LEU A 7 9.87 -7.23 10.64
C LEU A 7 10.63 -8.11 11.63
N VAL A 8 10.66 -9.44 11.42
CA VAL A 8 11.40 -10.38 12.29
C VAL A 8 12.64 -10.97 11.62
N MET A 9 12.86 -10.63 10.35
CA MET A 9 13.91 -11.19 9.50
C MET A 9 14.71 -10.04 8.92
N THR A 10 16.00 -10.00 9.23
CA THR A 10 16.93 -9.06 8.61
C THR A 10 17.14 -9.39 7.13
N ASN A 11 17.61 -8.43 6.34
CA ASN A 11 17.93 -8.65 4.94
C ASN A 11 19.02 -9.73 4.80
N PHE A 12 19.99 -9.75 5.73
CA PHE A 12 21.02 -10.79 5.79
C PHE A 12 20.44 -12.19 6.03
N GLU A 13 19.49 -12.33 6.94
CA GLU A 13 18.88 -13.63 7.29
C GLU A 13 17.83 -14.10 6.27
N HIS A 14 17.37 -13.21 5.38
CA HIS A 14 16.27 -13.50 4.46
C HIS A 14 16.46 -14.78 3.66
N GLN A 15 17.62 -14.96 3.04
CA GLN A 15 17.91 -16.17 2.27
C GLN A 15 17.87 -17.43 3.14
N HIS A 16 18.42 -17.37 4.36
CA HIS A 16 18.40 -18.51 5.27
C HIS A 16 16.98 -18.94 5.64
N PHE A 17 16.06 -17.99 5.82
CA PHE A 17 14.65 -18.30 6.05
C PHE A 17 14.00 -18.93 4.82
N VAL A 18 14.26 -18.39 3.62
CA VAL A 18 13.76 -18.95 2.36
C VAL A 18 14.23 -20.40 2.17
N ASP A 19 15.52 -20.65 2.37
CA ASP A 19 16.12 -21.99 2.29
C ASP A 19 15.41 -22.96 3.25
N GLU A 20 15.14 -22.54 4.48
CA GLU A 20 14.45 -23.35 5.48
C GLU A 20 12.98 -23.60 5.11
N TYR A 21 12.27 -22.60 4.55
CA TYR A 21 10.91 -22.79 4.05
C TYR A 21 10.87 -23.85 2.95
N ILE A 22 11.82 -23.79 2.01
CA ILE A 22 11.93 -24.77 0.91
C ILE A 22 12.32 -26.14 1.46
N ARG A 23 13.27 -26.22 2.41
CA ARG A 23 13.72 -27.48 3.02
C ARG A 23 12.56 -28.23 3.69
N LEU A 24 11.70 -27.52 4.40
CA LEU A 24 10.54 -28.08 5.12
C LEU A 24 9.44 -28.61 4.19
N LEU A 25 9.32 -28.07 2.97
CA LEU A 25 8.33 -28.53 2.01
C LEU A 25 8.70 -29.91 1.47
N ARG A 26 7.69 -30.77 1.31
CA ARG A 26 7.81 -31.97 0.48
C ARG A 26 7.77 -31.58 -1.01
N PRO A 27 8.31 -32.41 -1.91
CA PRO A 27 8.03 -32.33 -3.34
C PRO A 27 6.54 -32.09 -3.64
N GLY A 28 6.24 -31.11 -4.50
CA GLY A 28 4.88 -30.68 -4.81
C GLY A 28 4.16 -29.89 -3.71
N GLY A 29 4.84 -29.58 -2.60
CA GLY A 29 4.31 -28.71 -1.54
C GLY A 29 4.27 -27.24 -1.97
N VAL A 30 3.30 -26.49 -1.45
CA VAL A 30 3.12 -25.07 -1.75
C VAL A 30 3.71 -24.21 -0.64
N LEU A 31 4.65 -23.33 -1.01
CA LEU A 31 5.06 -22.19 -0.20
C LEU A 31 4.06 -21.07 -0.43
N GLU A 32 3.59 -20.45 0.63
CA GLU A 32 2.68 -19.31 0.57
C GLU A 32 3.20 -18.25 1.54
N ILE A 33 3.40 -17.03 1.03
CA ILE A 33 3.96 -15.88 1.76
C ILE A 33 2.96 -14.72 1.69
N TRP A 34 2.63 -14.13 2.83
CA TRP A 34 1.71 -13.00 2.96
C TRP A 34 2.42 -11.87 3.69
N ASP A 35 2.40 -10.67 3.12
CA ASP A 35 3.05 -9.51 3.73
C ASP A 35 2.42 -8.20 3.25
N SER A 36 2.81 -7.10 3.89
CA SER A 36 2.38 -5.74 3.56
C SER A 36 3.56 -4.77 3.57
N ASP A 37 3.58 -3.81 2.66
CA ASP A 37 4.61 -2.76 2.71
C ASP A 37 4.41 -1.88 3.94
N HIS A 38 5.51 -1.51 4.60
CA HIS A 38 5.50 -0.67 5.79
C HIS A 38 5.51 0.82 5.43
N LEU A 39 6.06 1.16 4.26
CA LEU A 39 5.99 2.51 3.71
C LEU A 39 4.64 2.75 3.06
N ILE A 40 4.07 3.93 3.31
CA ILE A 40 2.82 4.35 2.69
C ILE A 40 3.13 5.04 1.36
N ARG A 41 2.52 4.56 0.28
CA ARG A 41 2.59 5.19 -1.05
C ARG A 41 1.21 5.68 -1.45
N MET A 42 1.19 6.56 -2.45
CA MET A 42 -0.04 7.11 -3.02
C MET A 42 -0.28 6.52 -4.40
N LEU A 43 -1.44 5.92 -4.58
CA LEU A 43 -1.93 5.46 -5.86
C LEU A 43 -2.27 6.66 -6.76
N ARG A 44 -1.67 6.70 -7.95
CA ARG A 44 -1.98 7.74 -8.93
C ARG A 44 -3.23 7.36 -9.73
N PRO A 45 -3.99 8.37 -10.20
CA PRO A 45 -5.11 8.11 -11.10
C PRO A 45 -4.61 7.31 -12.31
N HIS A 46 -5.19 6.14 -12.52
CA HIS A 46 -4.89 5.32 -13.68
C HIS A 46 -6.15 4.59 -14.13
N VAL A 47 -6.25 4.32 -15.43
CA VAL A 47 -7.16 3.28 -15.93
C VAL A 47 -6.40 1.97 -15.79
N PRO A 48 -6.85 1.02 -14.94
CA PRO A 48 -6.22 -0.29 -14.90
C PRO A 48 -6.29 -0.90 -16.31
N GLU A 49 -5.15 -1.19 -16.92
CA GLU A 49 -5.12 -1.97 -18.15
C GLU A 49 -5.50 -3.40 -17.79
N ALA A 50 -6.73 -3.80 -18.11
CA ALA A 50 -7.17 -5.17 -17.92
C ALA A 50 -6.52 -6.04 -18.99
N HIS A 51 -5.50 -6.81 -18.63
CA HIS A 51 -5.19 -8.01 -19.39
C HIS A 51 -6.37 -8.99 -19.22
N LEU A 52 -6.74 -9.71 -20.29
CA LEU A 52 -7.91 -10.59 -20.29
C LEU A 52 -7.87 -11.65 -19.16
N ASP A 53 -6.66 -12.06 -18.77
CA ASP A 53 -6.43 -13.04 -17.71
C ASP A 53 -6.62 -12.47 -16.29
N ASP A 54 -6.59 -11.14 -16.13
CA ASP A 54 -6.71 -10.45 -14.83
C ASP A 54 -8.11 -9.85 -14.60
N ALA A 55 -9.05 -10.04 -15.55
CA ALA A 55 -10.36 -9.37 -15.50
C ALA A 55 -11.19 -9.78 -14.26
N GLU A 56 -11.19 -11.07 -13.92
CA GLU A 56 -11.86 -11.58 -12.71
C GLU A 56 -11.22 -11.02 -11.45
N ASP A 57 -9.88 -10.93 -11.43
CA ASP A 57 -9.14 -10.41 -10.30
C ASP A 57 -9.36 -8.91 -10.08
N GLN A 58 -9.48 -8.17 -11.18
CA GLN A 58 -9.81 -6.76 -11.22
C GLN A 58 -11.23 -6.50 -10.73
N GLU A 59 -12.20 -7.31 -11.16
CA GLU A 59 -13.59 -7.23 -10.70
C GLU A 59 -13.70 -7.53 -9.22
N ALA A 60 -13.05 -8.60 -8.74
CA ALA A 60 -13.01 -8.96 -7.34
C ALA A 60 -12.39 -7.83 -6.48
N ALA A 61 -11.25 -7.27 -6.88
CA ALA A 61 -10.62 -6.16 -6.17
C ALA A 61 -11.51 -4.91 -6.14
N ALA A 62 -12.12 -4.56 -7.30
CA ALA A 62 -13.02 -3.43 -7.40
C ALA A 62 -14.26 -3.61 -6.52
N SER A 63 -14.80 -4.84 -6.42
CA SER A 63 -15.94 -5.15 -5.52
C SER A 63 -15.60 -4.91 -4.04
N LEU A 64 -14.33 -5.12 -3.66
CA LEU A 64 -13.80 -4.87 -2.32
C LEU A 64 -13.38 -3.41 -2.10
N GLY A 65 -13.29 -2.60 -3.16
CA GLY A 65 -12.87 -1.20 -3.06
C GLY A 65 -11.35 -1.05 -3.01
N ALA A 66 -10.61 -2.06 -3.51
CA ALA A 66 -9.18 -2.11 -3.65
C ALA A 66 -8.77 -2.12 -5.14
N TYR A 67 -7.47 -1.95 -5.40
CA TYR A 67 -6.90 -1.93 -6.74
C TYR A 67 -5.88 -3.05 -6.90
N VAL A 68 -5.98 -3.83 -7.98
CA VAL A 68 -4.91 -4.77 -8.34
C VAL A 68 -3.66 -4.00 -8.71
N MET A 69 -2.53 -4.45 -8.19
CA MET A 69 -1.22 -3.88 -8.47
C MET A 69 -0.43 -4.78 -9.41
N ASN A 70 0.17 -4.17 -10.42
CA ASN A 70 1.13 -4.79 -11.32
C ASN A 70 2.39 -3.93 -11.44
N ALA A 71 3.35 -4.37 -12.26
CA ALA A 71 4.61 -3.65 -12.44
C ALA A 71 4.44 -2.22 -13.02
N ASN A 72 3.30 -1.94 -13.66
CA ASN A 72 2.98 -0.66 -14.29
C ASN A 72 2.08 0.22 -13.41
N THR A 73 1.66 -0.22 -12.24
CA THR A 73 0.82 0.57 -11.33
C THR A 73 1.56 1.85 -10.90
N PRO A 74 1.10 3.05 -11.31
CA PRO A 74 1.77 4.29 -10.94
C PRO A 74 1.58 4.62 -9.46
N LEU A 75 2.68 4.61 -8.73
CA LEU A 75 2.76 4.98 -7.32
C LEU A 75 3.67 6.20 -7.15
N SER A 76 3.36 7.04 -6.17
CA SER A 76 4.26 8.12 -5.74
C SER A 76 4.38 8.18 -4.21
N ALA A 77 5.26 9.05 -3.73
CA ALA A 77 5.27 9.41 -2.31
C ALA A 77 3.90 9.95 -1.86
N PRO A 78 3.54 9.78 -0.58
CA PRO A 78 2.32 10.35 -0.01
C PRO A 78 2.41 11.88 -0.01
N LEU A 79 1.25 12.54 -0.05
CA LEU A 79 1.18 14.01 0.04
C LEU A 79 0.87 14.48 1.46
N ASN A 80 0.26 13.61 2.28
CA ASN A 80 0.06 13.86 3.68
C ASN A 80 1.38 14.06 4.45
N ILE A 81 1.51 15.19 5.15
CA ILE A 81 2.76 15.55 5.85
C ILE A 81 3.16 14.54 6.92
N PHE A 82 2.19 13.96 7.64
CA PHE A 82 2.48 13.01 8.71
C PHE A 82 2.96 11.68 8.14
N LEU A 83 2.37 11.23 7.02
CA LEU A 83 2.82 10.02 6.33
C LEU A 83 4.19 10.22 5.67
N VAL A 84 4.51 11.43 5.20
CA VAL A 84 5.86 11.78 4.72
C VAL A 84 6.89 11.69 5.85
N GLU A 85 6.63 12.32 6.99
CA GLU A 85 7.49 12.26 8.17
C GLU A 85 7.65 10.83 8.68
N TYR A 86 6.53 10.10 8.80
CA TYR A 86 6.51 8.69 9.18
C TYR A 86 7.40 7.83 8.28
N ASN A 87 7.22 7.91 6.95
CA ASN A 87 8.04 7.15 6.00
C ASN A 87 9.53 7.48 6.14
N GLN A 88 9.87 8.75 6.37
CA GLN A 88 11.24 9.18 6.55
C GLN A 88 11.88 8.61 7.82
N TRP A 89 11.12 8.54 8.93
CA TRP A 89 11.59 7.95 10.19
C TRP A 89 11.67 6.44 10.07
N LEU A 90 10.62 5.80 9.54
CA LEU A 90 10.55 4.36 9.38
C LEU A 90 11.71 3.83 8.52
N SER A 91 11.97 4.48 7.38
CA SER A 91 13.07 4.08 6.49
C SER A 91 14.40 4.06 7.23
N ARG A 92 14.70 5.14 7.99
CA ARG A 92 15.93 5.22 8.80
C ARG A 92 15.97 4.19 9.92
N ALA A 93 14.85 3.98 10.61
CA ALA A 93 14.77 3.06 11.74
C ALA A 93 14.94 1.60 11.33
N LEU A 94 14.36 1.21 10.18
CA LEU A 94 14.47 -0.14 9.63
C LEU A 94 15.82 -0.37 8.96
N GLU A 95 16.36 0.63 8.23
CA GLU A 95 17.72 0.55 7.66
C GLU A 95 18.79 0.33 8.74
N ALA A 96 18.70 1.04 9.87
CA ALA A 96 19.61 0.85 11.00
C ALA A 96 19.52 -0.55 11.64
N ARG A 97 18.45 -1.29 11.36
CA ARG A 97 18.19 -2.66 11.86
C ARG A 97 18.35 -3.73 10.78
N ASP A 98 18.83 -3.35 9.60
CA ASP A 98 18.90 -4.23 8.43
C ASP A 98 17.54 -4.88 8.09
N LEU A 99 16.44 -4.12 8.18
CA LEU A 99 15.08 -4.57 7.86
C LEU A 99 14.56 -3.87 6.60
N SER A 100 13.74 -4.57 5.81
CA SER A 100 13.08 -3.99 4.64
C SER A 100 11.78 -3.30 5.02
N ALA A 101 11.57 -2.09 4.50
CA ALA A 101 10.31 -1.36 4.62
C ALA A 101 9.30 -1.68 3.50
N VAL A 102 9.71 -2.45 2.49
CA VAL A 102 8.93 -2.73 1.27
C VAL A 102 8.94 -4.23 0.86
N PRO A 103 8.56 -5.16 1.76
CA PRO A 103 8.56 -6.59 1.47
C PRO A 103 7.76 -6.98 0.22
N CYS A 104 6.67 -6.30 -0.11
CA CYS A 104 5.86 -6.62 -1.29
C CYS A 104 6.61 -6.42 -2.61
N THR A 105 7.65 -5.58 -2.61
CA THR A 105 8.51 -5.37 -3.76
C THR A 105 9.59 -6.46 -3.87
N LEU A 106 9.94 -7.12 -2.77
CA LEU A 106 11.08 -8.04 -2.69
C LEU A 106 10.70 -9.51 -2.80
N ILE A 107 9.54 -9.92 -2.26
CA ILE A 107 9.15 -11.34 -2.15
C ILE A 107 9.04 -12.01 -3.53
N GLY A 108 8.41 -11.35 -4.50
CA GLY A 108 8.24 -11.89 -5.85
C GLY A 108 9.58 -12.23 -6.53
N PRO A 109 10.49 -11.25 -6.67
CA PRO A 109 11.84 -11.50 -7.17
C PRO A 109 12.61 -12.58 -6.40
N ALA A 110 12.50 -12.63 -5.07
CA ALA A 110 13.16 -13.66 -4.26
C ALA A 110 12.69 -15.08 -4.63
N LEU A 111 11.38 -15.29 -4.79
CA LEU A 111 10.84 -16.60 -5.23
C LEU A 111 11.26 -16.97 -6.66
N LEU A 112 11.40 -15.98 -7.55
CA LEU A 112 11.83 -16.22 -8.93
C LEU A 112 13.32 -16.59 -9.04
N GLN A 113 14.16 -16.15 -8.09
CA GLN A 113 15.57 -16.54 -8.03
C GLN A 113 15.73 -18.02 -7.73
N GLU A 114 14.83 -18.61 -6.93
CA GLU A 114 14.79 -20.03 -6.57
C GLU A 114 14.27 -20.95 -7.68
N SER A 115 14.47 -20.59 -8.96
CA SER A 115 13.87 -21.28 -10.11
C SER A 115 14.28 -22.76 -10.26
N GLU A 116 15.42 -23.16 -9.69
CA GLU A 116 15.90 -24.54 -9.67
C GLU A 116 15.14 -25.43 -8.68
N THR A 117 14.54 -24.85 -7.63
CA THR A 117 13.85 -25.56 -6.55
C THR A 117 12.35 -25.27 -6.51
N LEU A 118 11.92 -24.12 -7.01
CA LEU A 118 10.54 -23.66 -7.06
C LEU A 118 10.02 -23.55 -8.50
N THR A 119 8.72 -23.75 -8.66
CA THR A 119 7.97 -23.58 -9.90
C THR A 119 6.59 -22.97 -9.63
N ASP A 120 5.82 -22.66 -10.68
CA ASP A 120 4.47 -22.08 -10.58
C ASP A 120 4.38 -20.85 -9.65
N VAL A 121 5.36 -19.94 -9.76
CA VAL A 121 5.37 -18.70 -8.96
C VAL A 121 4.20 -17.83 -9.39
N ARG A 122 3.32 -17.51 -8.44
CA ARG A 122 2.17 -16.61 -8.62
C ARG A 122 2.17 -15.54 -7.54
N SER A 123 1.56 -14.41 -7.84
CA SER A 123 1.42 -13.32 -6.87
C SER A 123 0.12 -12.58 -7.10
N ARG A 124 -0.49 -12.12 -6.01
CA ARG A 124 -1.57 -11.14 -6.04
C ARG A 124 -1.22 -9.99 -5.11
N ARG A 125 -1.19 -8.78 -5.64
CA ARG A 125 -0.91 -7.55 -4.89
C ARG A 125 -2.08 -6.60 -5.00
N LEU A 126 -2.46 -5.98 -3.88
CA LEU A 126 -3.57 -5.06 -3.79
C LEU A 126 -3.11 -3.75 -3.12
N ALA A 127 -3.56 -2.63 -3.67
CA ALA A 127 -3.54 -1.33 -3.00
C ALA A 127 -4.93 -1.06 -2.41
N ILE A 128 -5.00 -0.91 -1.09
CA ILE A 128 -6.23 -0.58 -0.37
C ILE A 128 -6.13 0.89 0.05
N PRO A 129 -6.88 1.81 -0.57
CA PRO A 129 -6.89 3.21 -0.17
C PRO A 129 -7.28 3.36 1.31
N LEU A 130 -6.66 4.31 2.02
CA LEU A 130 -6.93 4.55 3.44
C LEU A 130 -8.23 5.36 3.66
N SER A 131 -8.78 5.97 2.62
CA SER A 131 -10.08 6.64 2.64
C SER A 131 -10.69 6.71 1.23
N GLU A 132 -11.75 7.49 1.07
CA GLU A 132 -12.27 7.82 -0.25
C GLU A 132 -11.29 8.69 -1.05
N VAL A 133 -11.02 8.29 -2.29
CA VAL A 133 -10.01 8.95 -3.12
C VAL A 133 -10.67 10.02 -3.97
N ARG A 134 -10.12 11.25 -3.98
CA ARG A 134 -10.73 12.41 -4.65
C ARG A 134 -11.09 12.16 -6.11
N TRP A 135 -10.17 11.56 -6.86
CA TRP A 135 -10.37 11.30 -8.29
C TRP A 135 -11.37 10.17 -8.58
N GLU A 136 -11.78 9.36 -7.59
CA GLU A 136 -12.92 8.44 -7.73
C GLU A 136 -14.26 9.19 -7.78
N ARG A 137 -14.35 10.36 -7.12
CA ARG A 137 -15.54 11.21 -7.11
C ARG A 137 -15.52 12.24 -8.25
N GLU A 138 -14.38 12.88 -8.47
CA GLU A 138 -14.24 14.05 -9.35
C GLU A 138 -13.85 13.66 -10.79
N GLY A 139 -13.41 12.42 -11.00
CA GLY A 139 -12.82 11.98 -12.26
C GLY A 139 -11.34 12.35 -12.39
N VAL A 140 -10.64 11.67 -13.30
CA VAL A 140 -9.22 11.92 -13.58
C VAL A 140 -9.09 13.28 -14.26
N GLY A 141 -8.63 14.30 -13.52
CA GLY A 141 -8.51 15.68 -14.00
C GLY A 141 -9.38 16.71 -13.28
N GLY A 142 -9.91 16.38 -12.09
CA GLY A 142 -10.52 17.36 -11.19
C GLY A 142 -9.57 18.54 -10.95
N VAL A 143 -9.78 19.62 -11.70
CA VAL A 143 -9.10 20.89 -11.49
C VAL A 143 -9.49 21.33 -10.09
N VAL A 144 -8.51 21.35 -9.19
CA VAL A 144 -8.61 22.01 -7.90
C VAL A 144 -8.93 23.46 -8.20
N VAL A 145 -10.21 23.83 -8.11
CA VAL A 145 -10.61 25.23 -8.01
C VAL A 145 -10.14 25.67 -6.64
N THR A 146 -8.87 26.09 -6.55
CA THR A 146 -8.36 26.81 -5.40
C THR A 146 -9.34 27.95 -5.14
N ARG A 147 -9.91 27.94 -3.96
CA ARG A 147 -10.81 28.96 -3.43
C ARG A 147 -9.99 30.23 -3.22
N ASP A 148 -9.62 30.90 -4.31
CA ASP A 148 -9.24 32.31 -4.40
C ASP A 148 -9.23 32.70 -5.89
N GLY A 149 -9.99 33.74 -6.20
CA GLY A 149 -10.51 34.01 -7.54
C GLY A 149 -9.46 34.47 -8.56
N SER A 150 -9.54 33.88 -9.75
CA SER A 150 -9.40 34.57 -11.05
C SER A 150 -9.61 33.56 -12.18
N SER A 151 -10.86 33.37 -12.61
CA SER A 151 -11.17 32.61 -13.84
C SER A 151 -11.30 33.56 -15.04
N SER A 152 -10.23 33.65 -15.82
CA SER A 152 -10.25 34.03 -17.24
C SER A 152 -9.61 32.85 -17.98
N SER A 153 -10.23 32.14 -18.91
CA SER A 153 -10.96 32.61 -20.09
C SER A 153 -11.75 31.45 -20.71
N LYS A 154 -12.92 31.79 -21.26
CA LYS A 154 -13.60 31.23 -22.45
C LYS A 154 -13.04 29.92 -23.06
N ASP A 155 -13.84 28.86 -22.96
CA ASP A 155 -14.35 28.13 -24.13
C ASP A 155 -15.68 27.47 -23.76
N LYS A 156 -16.73 27.76 -24.53
CA LYS A 156 -18.13 27.56 -24.14
C LYS A 156 -18.88 26.51 -24.96
N ASP A 157 -18.17 25.61 -25.65
CA ASP A 157 -18.80 24.61 -26.54
C ASP A 157 -18.13 23.21 -26.53
N ALA A 158 -17.39 22.85 -25.48
CA ALA A 158 -17.01 21.45 -25.29
C ALA A 158 -18.14 20.69 -24.57
N PRO A 159 -18.64 19.55 -25.08
CA PRO A 159 -19.55 18.71 -24.32
C PRO A 159 -18.86 18.32 -23.01
N ALA A 160 -19.51 18.63 -21.88
CA ALA A 160 -19.01 18.25 -20.57
C ALA A 160 -18.69 16.74 -20.61
N PRO A 161 -17.50 16.31 -20.14
CA PRO A 161 -17.24 14.89 -19.98
C PRO A 161 -18.38 14.29 -19.16
N PRO A 162 -18.86 13.08 -19.49
CA PRO A 162 -19.95 12.46 -18.75
C PRO A 162 -19.59 12.52 -17.28
N ARG A 163 -20.45 13.16 -16.48
CA ARG A 163 -20.29 13.23 -15.03
C ARG A 163 -20.05 11.80 -14.56
N ALA A 164 -18.84 11.52 -14.07
CA ALA A 164 -18.60 10.30 -13.34
C ALA A 164 -19.67 10.28 -12.23
N GLU A 165 -20.58 9.32 -12.29
CA GLU A 165 -21.53 9.11 -11.21
C GLU A 165 -20.70 9.02 -9.93
N SER A 166 -20.95 9.89 -8.95
CA SER A 166 -20.15 9.89 -7.72
C SER A 166 -20.34 8.53 -7.07
N ARG A 167 -19.36 7.66 -7.23
CA ARG A 167 -19.49 6.26 -6.85
C ARG A 167 -19.34 6.20 -5.34
N VAL A 168 -20.47 6.28 -4.64
CA VAL A 168 -20.53 6.12 -3.19
C VAL A 168 -20.03 4.71 -2.88
N LEU A 169 -19.05 4.60 -1.98
CA LEU A 169 -18.53 3.30 -1.56
C LEU A 169 -19.64 2.45 -0.94
N SER A 170 -19.61 1.15 -1.19
CA SER A 170 -20.46 0.23 -0.44
C SER A 170 -20.01 0.16 1.02
N PRO A 171 -20.89 -0.23 1.96
CA PRO A 171 -20.50 -0.38 3.36
C PRO A 171 -19.32 -1.34 3.58
N GLY A 172 -19.20 -2.37 2.73
CA GLY A 172 -18.07 -3.32 2.78
C GLY A 172 -16.76 -2.69 2.30
N GLN A 173 -16.82 -1.86 1.25
CA GLN A 173 -15.65 -1.12 0.76
C GLN A 173 -15.19 -0.10 1.79
N GLU A 174 -16.12 0.64 2.39
CA GLU A 174 -15.82 1.59 3.47
C GLU A 174 -15.18 0.87 4.67
N ALA A 175 -15.75 -0.25 5.12
CA ALA A 175 -15.20 -1.03 6.22
C ALA A 175 -13.78 -1.54 5.93
N LEU A 176 -13.49 -1.98 4.70
CA LEU A 176 -12.15 -2.42 4.31
C LEU A 176 -11.14 -1.27 4.37
N ARG A 177 -11.49 -0.10 3.80
CA ARG A 177 -10.62 1.08 3.80
C ARG A 177 -10.38 1.63 5.20
N GLN A 178 -11.42 1.66 6.04
CA GLN A 178 -11.29 2.01 7.46
C GLN A 178 -10.41 1.02 8.22
N THR A 179 -10.49 -0.27 7.90
CA THR A 179 -9.59 -1.28 8.49
C THR A 179 -8.15 -1.02 8.08
N ALA A 180 -7.89 -0.74 6.80
CA ALA A 180 -6.54 -0.40 6.33
C ALA A 180 -5.98 0.85 7.01
N LEU A 181 -6.80 1.90 7.17
CA LEU A 181 -6.42 3.10 7.92
C LEU A 181 -6.08 2.80 9.38
N LEU A 182 -6.91 2.01 10.06
CA LEU A 182 -6.66 1.60 11.43
C LEU A 182 -5.36 0.79 11.56
N THR A 183 -5.09 -0.11 10.60
CA THR A 183 -3.83 -0.87 10.56
C THR A 183 -2.63 0.08 10.48
N VAL A 184 -2.66 1.09 9.60
CA VAL A 184 -1.57 2.07 9.49
C VAL A 184 -1.39 2.87 10.78
N VAL A 185 -2.48 3.37 11.38
CA VAL A 185 -2.40 4.13 12.64
C VAL A 185 -1.82 3.27 13.76
N GLN A 186 -2.27 2.03 13.90
CA GLN A 186 -1.78 1.10 14.92
C GLN A 186 -0.33 0.70 14.69
N GLN A 187 0.10 0.59 13.43
CA GLN A 187 1.50 0.37 13.09
C GLN A 187 2.38 1.55 13.53
N VAL A 188 1.96 2.79 13.29
CA VAL A 188 2.68 3.98 13.78
C VAL A 188 2.82 3.96 15.31
N GLN A 189 1.75 3.60 16.02
CA GLN A 189 1.75 3.46 17.49
C GLN A 189 2.71 2.36 17.96
N ALA A 190 2.63 1.17 17.34
CA ALA A 190 3.44 0.02 17.73
C ALA A 190 4.94 0.26 17.51
N LEU A 191 5.29 1.06 16.49
CA LEU A 191 6.66 1.39 16.13
C LEU A 191 7.19 2.65 16.84
N GLU A 192 6.41 3.27 17.74
CA GLU A 192 6.82 4.45 18.50
C GLU A 192 8.26 4.37 19.04
N PRO A 193 8.70 3.27 19.72
CA PRO A 193 10.03 3.23 20.32
C PRO A 193 11.14 3.48 19.31
N ILE A 194 11.06 2.83 18.14
CA ILE A 194 12.10 2.93 17.11
C ILE A 194 11.98 4.21 16.28
N LEU A 195 10.76 4.74 16.12
CA LEU A 195 10.51 5.99 15.40
C LEU A 195 10.95 7.21 16.21
N ARG A 196 10.80 7.17 17.53
CA ARG A 196 11.26 8.24 18.42
C ARG A 196 12.78 8.33 18.50
N GLU A 197 13.47 7.19 18.53
CA GLU A 197 14.94 7.14 18.47
C GLU A 197 15.49 7.90 17.26
N VAL A 198 14.90 7.72 16.08
CA VAL A 198 15.39 8.34 14.83
C VAL A 198 14.84 9.73 14.56
N SER A 199 13.65 10.05 15.07
CA SER A 199 13.05 11.39 14.96
C SER A 199 13.60 12.38 15.97
N GLY A 200 14.17 11.89 17.08
CA GLY A 200 14.71 12.71 18.17
C GLY A 200 13.62 13.36 19.04
N LYS A 201 12.35 12.99 18.87
CA LYS A 201 11.24 13.54 19.64
C LYS A 201 11.23 13.01 21.07
N SER A 202 11.03 13.92 22.02
CA SER A 202 10.63 13.58 23.39
C SER A 202 9.24 12.92 23.42
N GLN A 203 8.83 12.35 24.56
CA GLN A 203 7.49 11.76 24.71
C GLN A 203 6.40 12.81 24.43
N ASP A 204 6.51 13.98 25.04
CA ASP A 204 5.50 15.04 24.89
C ASP A 204 5.38 15.51 23.44
N GLU A 205 6.50 15.65 22.73
CA GLU A 205 6.50 16.01 21.30
C GLU A 205 5.91 14.92 20.43
N TRP A 206 6.14 13.65 20.78
CA TRP A 206 5.54 12.51 20.10
C TRP A 206 4.04 12.47 20.31
N ASP A 207 3.56 12.61 21.54
CA ASP A 207 2.13 12.58 21.87
C ASP A 207 1.38 13.71 21.15
N VAL A 208 1.98 14.91 21.09
CA VAL A 208 1.43 16.04 20.32
C VAL A 208 1.41 15.73 18.82
N TRP A 209 2.48 15.15 18.27
CA TRP A 209 2.55 14.79 16.86
C TRP A 209 1.51 13.70 16.51
N MET A 210 1.43 12.65 17.34
CA MET A 210 0.50 11.54 17.19
C MET A 210 -0.94 12.01 17.27
N GLY A 211 -1.27 12.90 18.21
CA GLY A 211 -2.60 13.50 18.33
C GLY A 211 -3.00 14.30 17.07
N LYS A 212 -2.07 15.06 16.49
CA LYS A 212 -2.31 15.79 15.23
C LYS A 212 -2.48 14.85 14.04
N MET A 213 -1.63 13.84 13.92
CA MET A 213 -1.73 12.82 12.88
C MET A 213 -3.09 12.11 12.97
N MET A 214 -3.50 11.67 14.16
CA MET A 214 -4.79 10.99 14.34
C MET A 214 -5.97 11.89 13.95
N GLY A 215 -5.94 13.18 14.32
CA GLY A 215 -6.97 14.14 13.89
C GLY A 215 -7.02 14.25 12.37
N ASP A 216 -5.88 14.44 11.73
CA ASP A 216 -5.77 14.62 10.28
C ASP A 216 -6.21 13.36 9.49
N LEU A 217 -5.69 12.19 9.85
CA LEU A 217 -5.96 10.95 9.12
C LEU A 217 -7.38 10.42 9.37
N MET A 218 -7.88 10.47 10.60
CA MET A 218 -9.16 9.85 10.98
C MET A 218 -10.36 10.79 10.88
N SER A 219 -10.15 12.11 11.01
CA SER A 219 -11.25 13.10 11.08
C SER A 219 -11.29 14.03 9.88
N ASP A 220 -10.13 14.46 9.37
CA ASP A 220 -10.05 15.53 8.35
C ASP A 220 -9.87 15.01 6.92
N SER A 221 -10.04 13.70 6.69
CA SER A 221 -9.84 13.07 5.37
C SER A 221 -8.44 13.31 4.77
N GLY A 222 -7.42 13.30 5.64
CA GLY A 222 -6.01 13.55 5.29
C GLY A 222 -5.39 12.56 4.30
N THR A 223 -6.05 11.43 4.03
CA THR A 223 -5.60 10.37 3.11
C THR A 223 -6.38 10.33 1.79
N SER A 224 -7.08 11.41 1.45
CA SER A 224 -7.95 11.48 0.27
C SER A 224 -7.21 11.59 -1.07
N TRP A 225 -5.87 11.64 -1.06
CA TRP A 225 -5.08 11.73 -2.29
C TRP A 225 -4.81 10.38 -2.95
N GLY A 226 -5.17 9.29 -2.28
CA GLY A 226 -4.93 7.93 -2.74
C GLY A 226 -3.82 7.22 -1.97
N GLU A 227 -3.42 7.74 -0.80
CA GLU A 227 -2.57 7.00 0.12
C GLU A 227 -3.19 5.63 0.42
N CYS A 228 -2.39 4.57 0.31
CA CYS A 228 -2.89 3.21 0.37
C CYS A 228 -1.98 2.30 1.18
N LEU A 229 -2.61 1.31 1.83
CA LEU A 229 -1.94 0.13 2.36
C LEU A 229 -1.73 -0.86 1.20
N GLU A 230 -0.48 -1.27 1.00
CA GLU A 230 -0.15 -2.29 0.01
C GLU A 230 -0.01 -3.65 0.69
N VAL A 231 -0.75 -4.62 0.18
CA VAL A 231 -0.74 -5.99 0.68
C VAL A 231 -0.49 -6.94 -0.47
N GLY A 232 0.15 -8.07 -0.19
CA GLY A 232 0.36 -9.10 -1.20
C GLY A 232 0.40 -10.50 -0.63
N ALA A 233 0.08 -11.44 -1.51
CA ALA A 233 0.25 -12.86 -1.30
C ALA A 233 1.03 -13.45 -2.49
N TRP A 234 2.00 -14.29 -2.20
CA TRP A 234 2.80 -15.02 -3.18
C TRP A 234 2.72 -16.51 -2.90
N SER A 235 2.71 -17.30 -3.96
CA SER A 235 2.75 -18.75 -3.86
C SER A 235 3.74 -19.35 -4.84
N ALA A 236 4.40 -20.43 -4.45
CA ALA A 236 5.27 -21.21 -5.31
C ALA A 236 5.21 -22.69 -4.93
N THR A 237 5.44 -23.59 -5.88
CA THR A 237 5.41 -25.04 -5.67
C THR A 237 6.82 -25.60 -5.67
N LYS A 238 7.18 -26.41 -4.66
CA LYS A 238 8.47 -27.09 -4.61
C LYS A 238 8.56 -28.18 -5.69
N ARG A 239 9.65 -28.17 -6.45
CA ARG A 239 9.99 -29.19 -7.45
C ARG A 239 10.28 -30.56 -6.80
N SER A 240 10.30 -31.60 -7.63
CA SER A 240 10.55 -32.99 -7.23
C SER A 240 11.93 -33.20 -6.63
#